data_AF-A0A835ABI8-F1
#
_entry.id   AF-A0A835ABI8-F1
#
_cell.length_a   1.000
_cell.length_b   1.000
_cell.length_c   1.000
_cell.angle_alpha   90.00
_cell.angle_beta   90.00
_cell.angle_gamma   90.00
#
_symmetry.space_group_name_H-M   'P 1'
#
loop_
_entity.id
_entity.type
_entity.pdbx_description
1 polymer ?
#
loop_
_entity_poly.entity_id
_entity_poly.type
_entity_poly.pdbx_seq_one_letter_code
_entity_poly.pdbx_strand_id
1 'polypeptide(L)'
;MPEAQKSFAVLANPLDCCSNLTSKLRNFVALATRGECAFTTKAKIAQASGAVGLLVINDNEELYKMVCSENDTSINVTIPVVMIPQSAGKKLKNVLDHGASVEIQLYSPNRPVVDLSACFLWIMAVGTIVCASLWSEFVACEQVDEHYNQLTRKDGLNMGTNYREDKEIFEISAKGAIIFIIIASVFLLLLFYFMSSWFVWVLIVLFCVGGIEAMHVCLVTLLARIFKDCGKRTVSLPILGEVLTLSVGIVPFCVVFAVLWAVYRHASLAWIGQDVLGICLMITVLQMARLPNIRVASALLSAAFVYDIFWVFISPLIFHESVMIAVSVLLSSFNNQVFSS
;
A
#
# COMPACT_ATOMS: atom_id res chain seq x y z
N MET A 1 32.17 0.23 12.36
CA MET A 1 30.95 1.06 12.39
C MET A 1 31.40 2.48 12.13
N PRO A 2 31.05 3.18 11.04
CA PRO A 2 31.28 4.61 11.02
C PRO A 2 30.33 5.23 12.05
N GLU A 3 30.89 5.77 13.13
CA GLU A 3 30.16 6.58 14.10
C GLU A 3 29.35 7.65 13.37
N ALA A 4 28.11 7.87 13.81
CA ALA A 4 27.28 8.95 13.30
C ALA A 4 27.99 10.29 13.59
N GLN A 5 28.63 10.86 12.56
CA GLN A 5 29.46 12.05 12.69
C GLN A 5 28.57 13.26 12.97
N LYS A 6 28.71 13.82 14.18
CA LYS A 6 28.08 15.08 14.56
C LYS A 6 28.90 16.23 14.01
N SER A 7 28.24 17.20 13.39
CA SER A 7 28.89 18.38 12.84
C SER A 7 27.92 19.54 12.76
N PHE A 8 28.43 20.76 12.82
CA PHE A 8 27.57 21.95 12.82
C PHE A 8 27.06 22.26 11.41
N ALA A 9 25.84 22.76 11.32
CA ALA A 9 25.23 23.23 10.09
C ALA A 9 25.76 24.62 9.72
N VAL A 10 25.90 24.88 8.43
CA VAL A 10 26.20 26.22 7.92
C VAL A 10 25.46 26.46 6.60
N LEU A 11 24.95 27.67 6.41
CA LEU A 11 24.34 28.06 5.14
C LEU A 11 25.42 28.14 4.05
N ALA A 12 25.17 27.48 2.93
CA ALA A 12 25.98 27.63 1.73
C ALA A 12 25.91 29.09 1.23
N ASN A 13 27.01 29.61 0.70
CA ASN A 13 27.06 30.90 0.05
C ASN A 13 27.83 30.79 -1.28
N PRO A 14 27.14 30.81 -2.44
CA PRO A 14 25.69 31.02 -2.60
C PRO A 14 24.84 29.84 -2.08
N LEU A 15 23.59 30.15 -1.69
CA LEU A 15 22.68 29.19 -1.04
C LEU A 15 22.25 28.05 -1.97
N ASP A 16 22.29 28.26 -3.29
CA ASP A 16 22.01 27.22 -4.28
C ASP A 16 23.14 26.18 -4.37
N CYS A 17 24.34 26.46 -3.86
CA CYS A 17 25.52 25.61 -4.01
C CYS A 17 25.78 25.17 -5.48
N CYS A 18 25.47 26.04 -6.45
CA CYS A 18 25.67 25.75 -7.88
C CYS A 18 26.96 26.34 -8.45
N SER A 19 27.64 27.19 -7.68
CA SER A 19 28.98 27.71 -8.00
C SER A 19 29.89 27.60 -6.78
N ASN A 20 31.19 27.86 -6.97
CA ASN A 20 32.18 27.75 -5.90
C ASN A 20 31.78 28.58 -4.67
N LEU A 21 31.80 27.93 -3.51
CA LEU A 21 31.41 28.58 -2.25
C LEU A 21 32.47 29.58 -1.81
N THR A 22 32.03 30.75 -1.37
CA THR A 22 32.90 31.84 -0.92
C THR A 22 33.60 31.50 0.41
N SER A 23 32.99 30.65 1.23
CA SER A 23 33.51 30.19 2.52
C SER A 23 33.95 28.72 2.45
N LYS A 24 35.07 28.39 3.11
CA LYS A 24 35.47 26.99 3.32
C LYS A 24 34.58 26.37 4.39
N LEU A 25 33.95 25.24 4.07
CA LEU A 25 32.99 24.55 4.94
C LEU A 25 33.63 23.41 5.75
N ARG A 26 34.90 23.56 6.13
CA ARG A 26 35.69 22.50 6.78
C ARG A 26 34.99 22.00 8.05
N ASN A 27 34.62 20.72 8.08
CA ASN A 27 33.94 20.06 9.21
C ASN A 27 32.51 20.57 9.49
N PHE A 28 31.88 21.26 8.53
CA PHE A 28 30.48 21.65 8.63
C PHE A 28 29.61 20.87 7.64
N VAL A 29 28.33 20.72 7.99
CA VAL A 29 27.30 20.24 7.08
C VAL A 29 26.75 21.44 6.32
N ALA A 30 26.90 21.43 5.00
CA ALA A 30 26.41 22.49 4.14
C ALA A 30 24.88 22.43 4.02
N LEU A 31 24.20 23.57 4.14
CA LEU A 31 22.77 23.69 3.89
C LEU A 31 22.55 24.47 2.58
N ALA A 32 21.91 23.84 1.60
CA ALA A 32 21.68 24.42 0.28
C ALA A 32 20.23 24.24 -0.19
N THR A 33 19.71 25.14 -1.02
CA THR A 33 18.36 25.02 -1.59
C THR A 33 18.36 24.17 -2.86
N ARG A 34 17.27 23.42 -3.07
CA ARG A 34 16.96 22.78 -4.37
C ARG A 34 16.76 23.84 -5.45
N GLY A 35 17.11 23.50 -6.70
CA GLY A 35 16.94 24.35 -7.89
C GLY A 35 18.27 24.69 -8.56
N GLU A 36 18.22 25.41 -9.69
CA GLU A 36 19.34 25.95 -10.49
C GLU A 36 20.32 24.94 -11.11
N CYS A 37 20.68 23.86 -10.42
CA CYS A 37 21.61 22.84 -10.89
C CYS A 37 21.29 21.46 -10.30
N ALA A 38 21.88 20.41 -10.89
CA ALA A 38 21.68 19.03 -10.47
C ALA A 38 22.21 18.74 -9.05
N PHE A 39 21.60 17.77 -8.36
CA PHE A 39 22.02 17.34 -7.02
C PHE A 39 23.49 16.93 -6.95
N THR A 40 23.97 16.24 -8.00
CA THR A 40 25.36 15.80 -8.12
C THR A 40 26.34 16.96 -8.20
N THR A 41 25.93 18.08 -8.81
CA THR A 41 26.74 19.31 -8.90
C THR A 41 26.87 19.94 -7.52
N LYS A 42 25.74 20.11 -6.80
CA LYS A 42 25.72 20.64 -5.42
C LYS A 42 26.60 19.81 -4.49
N ALA A 43 26.52 18.49 -4.60
CA ALA A 43 27.31 17.55 -3.79
C ALA A 43 28.82 17.67 -4.07
N LYS A 44 29.22 17.73 -5.35
CA LYS A 44 30.63 17.92 -5.75
C LYS A 44 31.20 19.24 -5.22
N ILE A 45 30.43 20.33 -5.31
CA ILE A 45 30.84 21.65 -4.83
C ILE A 45 30.97 21.68 -3.30
N ALA A 46 29.97 21.18 -2.57
CA ALA A 46 30.02 21.12 -1.12
C ALA A 46 31.22 20.30 -0.62
N GLN A 47 31.48 19.15 -1.25
CA GLN A 47 32.65 18.32 -0.95
C GLN A 47 33.96 19.03 -1.26
N ALA A 48 34.08 19.68 -2.42
CA ALA A 48 35.28 20.44 -2.80
C ALA A 48 35.58 21.58 -1.82
N SER A 49 34.54 22.17 -1.22
CA SER A 49 34.67 23.19 -0.17
C SER A 49 35.00 22.62 1.23
N GLY A 50 35.13 21.29 1.36
CA GLY A 50 35.52 20.60 2.59
C GLY A 50 34.36 20.31 3.55
N ALA A 51 33.11 20.38 3.07
CA ALA A 51 31.96 19.98 3.88
C ALA A 51 32.03 18.49 4.22
N VAL A 52 31.50 18.12 5.38
CA VAL A 52 31.40 16.71 5.82
C VAL A 52 30.05 16.09 5.50
N GLY A 53 29.11 16.88 4.98
CA GLY A 53 27.79 16.47 4.53
C GLY A 53 27.07 17.61 3.82
N LEU A 54 26.03 17.28 3.08
CA LEU A 54 25.17 18.23 2.40
C LEU A 54 23.70 17.93 2.71
N LEU A 55 22.98 18.96 3.15
CA LEU A 55 21.54 18.95 3.33
C LEU A 55 20.90 19.84 2.28
N VAL A 56 20.05 19.24 1.45
CA VAL A 56 19.32 19.94 0.39
C VAL A 56 17.91 20.26 0.88
N ILE A 57 17.60 21.54 1.02
CA ILE A 57 16.27 22.04 1.34
C ILE A 57 15.41 21.90 0.09
N ASN A 58 14.37 21.07 0.18
CA ASN A 58 13.42 20.92 -0.91
C ASN A 58 12.57 22.18 -1.10
N ASP A 59 12.07 22.38 -2.30
CA ASP A 59 11.10 23.42 -2.65
C ASP A 59 9.67 23.07 -2.20
N ASN A 60 9.36 21.78 -2.01
CA ASN A 60 8.08 21.25 -1.55
C ASN A 60 8.22 20.44 -0.24
N GLU A 61 7.09 20.07 0.37
CA GLU A 61 7.09 19.27 1.60
C GLU A 61 7.37 17.78 1.35
N GLU A 62 6.92 17.26 0.20
CA GLU A 62 7.13 15.86 -0.17
C GLU A 62 8.59 15.60 -0.56
N LEU A 63 9.18 14.56 0.02
CA LEU A 63 10.52 14.11 -0.30
C LEU A 63 10.48 13.02 -1.36
N TYR A 64 11.41 13.07 -2.29
CA TYR A 64 11.56 12.06 -3.32
C TYR A 64 13.03 11.68 -3.48
N LYS A 65 13.28 10.58 -4.19
CA LYS A 65 14.63 10.07 -4.40
C LYS A 65 15.42 11.06 -5.27
N MET A 66 16.55 11.53 -4.77
CA MET A 66 17.50 12.30 -5.58
C MET A 66 18.05 11.42 -6.70
N VAL A 67 17.83 11.85 -7.95
CA VAL A 67 18.28 11.14 -9.15
C VAL A 67 19.55 11.80 -9.69
N CYS A 68 20.43 10.99 -10.28
CA CYS A 68 21.64 11.46 -10.95
C CYS A 68 21.30 11.90 -12.38
N SER A 69 22.09 12.80 -12.96
CA SER A 69 21.88 13.17 -14.37
C SER A 69 22.34 12.03 -15.28
N GLU A 70 21.79 11.92 -16.50
CA GLU A 70 22.16 10.86 -17.46
C GLU A 70 23.67 10.82 -17.78
N ASN A 71 24.33 11.98 -17.70
CA ASN A 71 25.77 12.12 -17.93
C ASN A 71 26.64 11.77 -16.71
N ASP A 72 26.05 11.50 -15.54
CA ASP A 72 26.78 11.14 -14.32
C ASP A 72 27.01 9.61 -14.26
N THR A 73 27.95 9.08 -15.05
CA THR A 73 28.30 7.64 -15.07
C THR A 73 29.19 7.21 -13.90
N SER A 74 29.94 8.13 -13.30
CA SER A 74 30.74 7.91 -12.09
C SER A 74 30.72 9.14 -11.18
N ILE A 75 30.07 9.03 -10.02
CA ILE A 75 29.95 10.12 -9.06
C ILE A 75 31.01 9.94 -7.97
N ASN A 76 32.03 10.78 -7.98
CA ASN A 76 33.05 10.83 -6.92
C ASN A 76 32.58 11.74 -5.76
N VAL A 77 31.53 11.32 -5.07
CA VAL A 77 30.99 11.99 -3.87
C VAL A 77 31.03 11.00 -2.72
N THR A 78 31.84 11.31 -1.71
CA THR A 78 32.04 10.52 -0.49
C THR A 78 31.28 11.07 0.72
N ILE A 79 30.80 12.32 0.64
CA ILE A 79 30.02 12.92 1.72
C ILE A 79 28.55 12.46 1.67
N PRO A 80 27.87 12.29 2.81
CA PRO A 80 26.43 12.05 2.84
C PRO A 80 25.66 13.25 2.31
N VAL A 81 24.70 12.99 1.42
CA VAL A 81 23.79 13.99 0.85
C VAL A 81 22.36 13.59 1.19
N VAL A 82 21.62 14.46 1.87
CA VAL A 82 20.25 14.18 2.33
C VAL A 82 19.33 15.34 1.96
N MET A 83 18.13 15.04 1.49
CA MET A 83 17.09 16.05 1.24
C MET A 83 16.20 16.18 2.47
N ILE A 84 15.80 17.41 2.80
CA ILE A 84 14.86 17.71 3.89
C ILE A 84 13.65 18.51 3.38
N PRO A 85 12.46 18.36 4.01
CA PRO A 85 11.25 19.05 3.60
C PRO A 85 11.42 20.57 3.66
N GLN A 86 10.63 21.30 2.85
CA GLN A 86 10.66 22.76 2.83
C GLN A 86 10.42 23.36 4.21
N SER A 87 9.48 22.82 4.99
CA SER A 87 9.16 23.32 6.34
C SER A 87 10.34 23.20 7.31
N ALA A 88 11.04 22.07 7.29
CA ALA A 88 12.20 21.80 8.13
C ALA A 88 13.39 22.68 7.72
N GLY A 89 13.63 22.83 6.42
CA GLY A 89 14.68 23.70 5.89
C GLY A 89 14.46 25.19 6.23
N LYS A 90 13.22 25.68 6.16
CA LYS A 90 12.86 27.05 6.58
C LYS A 90 13.14 27.29 8.05
N LYS A 91 12.75 26.35 8.93
CA LYS A 91 13.05 26.43 10.37
C LYS A 91 14.55 26.47 10.62
N LEU A 92 15.30 25.58 9.97
CA LEU A 92 16.75 25.49 10.15
C LEU A 92 17.47 26.74 9.67
N LYS A 93 17.09 27.25 8.49
CA LYS A 93 17.61 28.50 7.93
C LYS A 93 17.33 29.67 8.87
N ASN A 94 16.09 29.82 9.35
CA ASN A 94 15.75 30.89 10.28
C ASN A 94 16.62 30.84 11.55
N VAL A 95 16.82 29.66 12.13
CA VAL A 95 17.67 29.50 13.34
C VAL A 95 19.13 29.91 13.05
N LEU A 96 19.68 29.51 11.91
CA LEU A 96 21.04 29.87 11.49
C LEU A 96 21.21 31.36 11.19
N ASP A 97 20.22 31.99 10.53
CA ASP A 97 20.22 33.42 10.22
C ASP A 97 20.20 34.30 11.48
N HIS A 98 19.62 33.81 12.58
CA HIS A 98 19.64 34.49 13.89
C HIS A 98 20.93 34.22 14.69
N GLY A 99 21.93 33.58 14.08
CA GLY A 99 23.25 33.34 14.68
C GLY A 99 23.29 32.17 15.67
N ALA A 100 22.23 31.36 15.76
CA ALA A 100 22.24 30.17 16.59
C ALA A 100 23.06 29.04 15.94
N SER A 101 23.75 28.25 16.76
CA SER A 101 24.50 27.09 16.28
C SER A 101 23.61 25.86 16.25
N VAL A 102 23.59 25.15 15.11
CA VAL A 102 22.79 23.95 14.89
C VAL A 102 23.72 22.77 14.72
N GLU A 103 23.60 21.75 15.57
CA GLU A 103 24.31 20.48 15.41
C GLU A 103 23.47 19.50 14.59
N ILE A 104 24.08 18.87 13.59
CA ILE A 104 23.46 17.85 12.74
C ILE A 104 24.19 16.54 12.94
N GLN A 105 23.42 15.47 13.10
CA GLN A 105 23.92 14.10 13.11
C GLN A 105 23.32 13.33 11.94
N LEU A 106 24.16 12.96 10.99
CA LEU A 106 23.77 12.10 9.86
C LEU A 106 24.18 10.67 10.19
N TYR A 107 23.26 9.73 10.01
CA TYR A 107 23.53 8.31 10.18
C TYR A 107 22.75 7.50 9.14
N SER A 108 23.34 6.40 8.69
CA SER A 108 22.64 5.39 7.91
C SER A 108 22.26 4.25 8.86
N PRO A 109 20.96 4.06 9.18
CA PRO A 109 20.54 2.92 9.98
C PRO A 109 20.99 1.62 9.32
N ASN A 110 21.56 0.68 10.10
CA ASN A 110 21.82 -0.67 9.62
C ASN A 110 20.47 -1.34 9.37
N ARG A 111 20.12 -1.55 8.10
CA ARG A 111 18.94 -2.32 7.75
C ARG A 111 19.29 -3.80 7.87
N PRO A 112 18.58 -4.60 8.68
CA PRO A 112 18.82 -6.04 8.73
C PRO A 112 18.57 -6.64 7.34
N VAL A 113 19.29 -7.72 7.02
CA VAL A 113 19.15 -8.41 5.72
C VAL A 113 17.74 -8.98 5.55
N VAL A 114 17.10 -9.32 6.67
CA VAL A 114 15.71 -9.78 6.73
C VAL A 114 14.92 -8.80 7.58
N ASP A 115 13.90 -8.21 6.99
CA ASP A 115 12.91 -7.41 7.70
C ASP A 115 11.87 -8.34 8.34
N LEU A 116 11.85 -8.41 9.68
CA LEU A 116 10.89 -9.26 10.40
C LEU A 116 9.44 -8.90 10.05
N SER A 117 9.15 -7.62 9.78
CA SER A 117 7.80 -7.19 9.39
C SER A 117 7.41 -7.78 8.04
N ALA A 118 8.35 -7.85 7.09
CA ALA A 118 8.10 -8.49 5.79
C ALA A 118 7.84 -10.00 5.93
N CYS A 119 8.59 -10.69 6.79
CA CYS A 119 8.34 -12.09 7.08
C CYS A 119 6.96 -12.31 7.71
N PHE A 120 6.57 -11.47 8.66
CA PHE A 120 5.27 -11.55 9.32
C PHE A 120 4.11 -11.33 8.32
N LEU A 121 4.21 -10.30 7.48
CA LEU A 121 3.23 -10.02 6.42
C LEU A 121 3.12 -11.20 5.42
N TRP A 122 4.23 -11.81 5.05
CA TRP A 122 4.24 -12.98 4.17
C TRP A 122 3.50 -14.17 4.80
N ILE A 123 3.78 -14.47 6.07
CA ILE A 123 3.09 -15.55 6.81
C ILE A 123 1.60 -15.26 6.92
N MET A 124 1.21 -14.03 7.26
CA MET A 124 -0.21 -13.64 7.34
C MET A 124 -0.92 -13.76 6.00
N ALA A 125 -0.29 -13.34 4.90
CA ALA A 125 -0.86 -13.42 3.56
C ALA A 125 -1.08 -14.88 3.13
N VAL A 126 -0.06 -15.72 3.27
CA VAL A 126 -0.16 -17.16 2.95
C VAL A 126 -1.21 -17.83 3.85
N GLY A 127 -1.21 -17.52 5.16
CA GLY A 127 -2.21 -18.01 6.10
C GLY A 127 -3.64 -17.63 5.69
N THR A 128 -3.86 -16.38 5.28
CA THR A 128 -5.17 -15.90 4.82
C THR A 128 -5.63 -16.64 3.57
N ILE A 129 -4.75 -16.87 2.60
CA ILE A 129 -5.06 -17.61 1.37
C ILE A 129 -5.40 -19.07 1.68
N VAL A 130 -4.64 -19.73 2.57
CA VAL A 130 -4.91 -21.12 2.98
C VAL A 130 -6.24 -21.21 3.73
N CYS A 131 -6.49 -20.31 4.69
CA CYS A 131 -7.76 -20.23 5.40
C CYS A 131 -8.94 -20.01 4.45
N ALA A 132 -8.81 -19.11 3.48
CA ALA A 132 -9.84 -18.89 2.46
C ALA A 132 -10.04 -20.14 1.58
N SER A 133 -8.96 -20.77 1.13
CA SER A 133 -9.06 -21.96 0.25
C SER A 133 -9.74 -23.14 0.94
N LEU A 134 -9.47 -23.34 2.24
CA LEU A 134 -10.09 -24.38 3.04
C LEU A 134 -11.43 -23.95 3.65
N TRP A 135 -11.84 -22.70 3.46
CA TRP A 135 -13.01 -22.12 4.13
C TRP A 135 -14.28 -22.92 3.87
N SER A 136 -14.51 -23.35 2.62
CA SER A 136 -15.68 -24.16 2.25
C SER A 136 -15.70 -25.53 2.92
N GLU A 137 -14.54 -26.14 3.17
CA GLU A 137 -14.45 -27.40 3.93
C GLU A 137 -14.65 -27.15 5.42
N PHE A 138 -14.16 -26.03 5.93
CA PHE A 138 -14.33 -25.63 7.32
C PHE A 138 -15.77 -25.24 7.67
N VAL A 139 -16.53 -24.70 6.72
CA VAL A 139 -17.87 -24.11 6.92
C VAL A 139 -18.98 -24.96 6.31
N ALA A 140 -18.67 -26.15 5.75
CA ALA A 140 -19.64 -27.08 5.18
C ALA A 140 -20.71 -27.54 6.21
N CYS A 141 -21.73 -26.70 6.38
CA CYS A 141 -23.09 -27.06 6.73
C CYS A 141 -24.00 -26.16 5.86
N GLU A 142 -24.50 -26.75 4.77
CA GLU A 142 -25.90 -26.62 4.32
C GLU A 142 -26.36 -25.51 3.35
N GLN A 143 -25.54 -24.99 2.42
CA GLN A 143 -26.14 -24.18 1.31
C GLN A 143 -25.51 -24.25 -0.09
N VAL A 144 -24.36 -24.90 -0.28
CA VAL A 144 -23.68 -24.94 -1.60
C VAL A 144 -23.90 -26.26 -2.36
N ASP A 145 -24.40 -27.29 -1.70
CA ASP A 145 -24.44 -28.66 -2.24
C ASP A 145 -25.66 -28.93 -3.15
N GLU A 146 -26.78 -28.22 -2.98
CA GLU A 146 -27.98 -28.47 -3.80
C GLU A 146 -27.89 -27.88 -5.22
N HIS A 147 -27.21 -26.75 -5.41
CA HIS A 147 -27.12 -26.11 -6.73
C HIS A 147 -26.10 -26.79 -7.65
N TYR A 148 -24.97 -27.27 -7.09
CA TYR A 148 -23.90 -27.90 -7.88
C TYR A 148 -24.27 -29.32 -8.32
N ASN A 149 -24.90 -30.12 -7.45
CA ASN A 149 -25.33 -31.48 -7.77
C ASN A 149 -26.44 -31.53 -8.84
N GLN A 150 -27.22 -30.45 -9.01
CA GLN A 150 -28.21 -30.35 -10.09
C GLN A 150 -27.60 -30.11 -11.48
N LEU A 151 -26.45 -29.42 -11.57
CA LEU A 151 -25.75 -29.15 -12.83
C LEU A 151 -24.97 -30.37 -13.31
N THR A 152 -24.26 -31.07 -12.41
CA THR A 152 -23.44 -32.24 -12.76
C THR A 152 -24.25 -33.42 -13.32
N ARG A 153 -25.55 -33.53 -12.97
CA ARG A 153 -26.41 -34.61 -13.50
C ARG A 153 -26.84 -34.39 -14.96
N LYS A 154 -26.70 -33.18 -15.51
CA LYS A 154 -27.20 -32.83 -16.85
C LYS A 154 -26.15 -32.93 -17.96
N ASP A 155 -24.85 -32.90 -17.62
CA ASP A 155 -23.74 -32.88 -18.58
C ASP A 155 -23.17 -34.26 -18.97
N GLY A 156 -23.75 -35.36 -18.48
CA GLY A 156 -23.28 -36.72 -18.76
C GLY A 156 -23.52 -37.26 -20.19
N LEU A 157 -23.96 -36.43 -21.15
CA LEU A 157 -24.38 -36.93 -22.47
C LEU A 157 -24.06 -35.97 -23.63
N ASN A 158 -22.83 -35.47 -23.80
CA ASN A 158 -22.38 -34.86 -25.07
C ASN A 158 -20.84 -34.79 -25.21
N MET A 159 -20.22 -35.80 -25.85
CA MET A 159 -18.78 -35.90 -26.10
C MET A 159 -18.30 -35.07 -27.33
N GLY A 160 -19.04 -34.05 -27.77
CA GLY A 160 -18.80 -33.33 -29.03
C GLY A 160 -18.67 -31.80 -28.94
N THR A 161 -18.88 -31.19 -27.77
CA THR A 161 -19.00 -29.72 -27.59
C THR A 161 -17.75 -29.04 -27.01
N ASN A 162 -16.81 -29.79 -26.47
CA ASN A 162 -15.64 -29.28 -25.72
C ASN A 162 -14.82 -28.20 -26.48
N TYR A 163 -14.65 -28.31 -27.80
CA TYR A 163 -13.84 -27.36 -28.57
C TYR A 163 -14.50 -25.99 -28.82
N ARG A 164 -15.84 -25.92 -28.85
CA ARG A 164 -16.57 -24.66 -29.00
C ARG A 164 -16.80 -24.00 -27.65
N GLU A 165 -17.16 -24.77 -26.62
CA GLU A 165 -17.28 -24.28 -25.24
C GLU A 165 -15.95 -23.74 -24.71
N ASP A 166 -14.83 -24.43 -24.94
CA ASP A 166 -13.51 -23.94 -24.53
C ASP A 166 -13.15 -22.59 -25.17
N LYS A 167 -13.51 -22.38 -26.45
CA LYS A 167 -13.29 -21.11 -27.15
C LYS A 167 -14.20 -20.00 -26.63
N GLU A 168 -15.46 -20.30 -26.39
CA GLU A 168 -16.42 -19.32 -25.84
C GLU A 168 -16.06 -18.92 -24.41
N ILE A 169 -15.66 -19.87 -23.56
CA ILE A 169 -15.17 -19.60 -22.20
C ILE A 169 -13.88 -18.77 -22.23
N PHE A 170 -12.96 -19.08 -23.15
CA PHE A 170 -11.72 -18.31 -23.31
C PHE A 170 -11.98 -16.88 -23.81
N GLU A 171 -12.89 -16.68 -24.76
CA GLU A 171 -13.27 -15.34 -25.23
C GLU A 171 -13.97 -14.51 -24.14
N ILE A 172 -14.85 -15.12 -23.34
CA ILE A 172 -15.51 -14.45 -22.21
C ILE A 172 -14.46 -14.05 -21.16
N SER A 173 -13.51 -14.93 -20.87
CA SER A 173 -12.40 -14.66 -19.96
C SER A 173 -11.47 -13.56 -20.44
N ALA A 174 -11.08 -13.56 -21.72
CA ALA A 174 -10.22 -12.53 -22.29
C ALA A 174 -10.89 -11.16 -22.24
N LYS A 175 -12.19 -11.08 -22.56
CA LYS A 175 -12.99 -9.85 -22.41
C LYS A 175 -13.03 -9.39 -20.95
N GLY A 176 -13.25 -10.31 -20.00
CA GLY A 176 -13.22 -10.01 -18.56
C GLY A 176 -11.85 -9.50 -18.09
N ALA A 177 -10.76 -10.10 -18.56
CA ALA A 177 -9.39 -9.68 -18.23
C ALA A 177 -9.08 -8.26 -18.73
N ILE A 178 -9.48 -7.93 -19.96
CA ILE A 178 -9.31 -6.59 -20.54
C ILE A 178 -10.14 -5.57 -19.77
N ILE A 179 -11.41 -5.87 -19.47
CA ILE A 179 -12.27 -5.01 -18.66
C ILE A 179 -11.66 -4.78 -17.28
N PHE A 180 -11.16 -5.83 -16.63
CA PHE A 180 -10.49 -5.75 -15.34
C PHE A 180 -9.27 -4.81 -15.38
N ILE A 181 -8.40 -4.94 -16.39
CA ILE A 181 -7.23 -4.07 -16.57
C ILE A 181 -7.65 -2.61 -16.77
N ILE A 182 -8.70 -2.35 -17.57
CA ILE A 182 -9.19 -0.99 -17.82
C ILE A 182 -9.75 -0.38 -16.54
N ILE A 183 -10.60 -1.11 -15.83
CA ILE A 183 -11.19 -0.65 -14.55
C ILE A 183 -10.09 -0.40 -13.52
N ALA A 184 -9.13 -1.32 -13.37
CA ALA A 184 -8.00 -1.18 -12.46
C ALA A 184 -7.14 0.05 -12.83
N SER A 185 -6.88 0.27 -14.12
CA SER A 185 -6.13 1.44 -14.61
C SER A 185 -6.85 2.75 -14.34
N VAL A 186 -8.17 2.81 -14.61
CA VAL A 186 -8.99 3.99 -14.33
C VAL A 186 -9.02 4.26 -12.82
N PHE A 187 -9.21 3.23 -12.00
CA PHE A 187 -9.19 3.36 -10.55
C PHE A 187 -7.83 3.87 -10.06
N LEU A 188 -6.72 3.31 -10.54
CA LEU A 188 -5.38 3.71 -10.15
C LEU A 188 -5.06 5.16 -10.56
N LEU A 189 -5.48 5.59 -11.76
CA LEU A 189 -5.35 6.99 -12.19
C LEU A 189 -6.26 7.93 -11.40
N LEU A 190 -7.47 7.46 -11.03
CA LEU A 190 -8.35 8.21 -10.15
C LEU A 190 -7.69 8.41 -8.78
N LEU A 191 -7.08 7.37 -8.20
CA LEU A 191 -6.26 7.52 -6.99
C LEU A 191 -5.14 8.54 -7.24
N PHE A 192 -4.37 8.40 -8.31
CA PHE A 192 -3.25 9.30 -8.56
C PHE A 192 -3.64 10.78 -8.66
N TYR A 193 -4.72 11.12 -9.37
CA TYR A 193 -5.13 12.52 -9.58
C TYR A 193 -6.11 13.07 -8.54
N PHE A 194 -6.99 12.25 -7.98
CA PHE A 194 -8.11 12.66 -7.13
C PHE A 194 -7.96 12.25 -5.66
N MET A 195 -6.75 11.93 -5.18
CA MET A 195 -6.44 11.71 -3.75
C MET A 195 -6.54 12.99 -2.91
N SER A 196 -7.69 13.66 -2.99
CA SER A 196 -8.17 14.64 -2.04
C SER A 196 -8.54 13.96 -0.72
N SER A 197 -8.41 14.69 0.40
CA SER A 197 -8.80 14.23 1.73
C SER A 197 -10.21 13.63 1.77
N TRP A 198 -11.13 14.15 0.96
CA TRP A 198 -12.50 13.63 0.86
C TRP A 198 -12.57 12.23 0.24
N PHE A 199 -11.79 11.97 -0.81
CA PHE A 199 -11.79 10.67 -1.49
C PHE A 199 -11.25 9.56 -0.58
N VAL A 200 -10.28 9.88 0.28
CA VAL A 200 -9.79 8.94 1.29
C VAL A 200 -10.90 8.55 2.26
N TRP A 201 -11.68 9.52 2.77
CA TRP A 201 -12.86 9.23 3.61
C TRP A 201 -13.86 8.29 2.94
N VAL A 202 -14.05 8.41 1.62
CA VAL A 202 -14.88 7.47 0.85
C VAL A 202 -14.31 6.04 0.90
N LEU A 203 -13.01 5.86 0.69
CA LEU A 203 -12.36 4.54 0.79
C LEU A 203 -12.50 3.92 2.18
N ILE A 204 -12.40 4.73 3.24
CA ILE A 204 -12.57 4.27 4.63
C ILE A 204 -14.00 3.80 4.87
N VAL A 205 -15.00 4.55 4.39
CA VAL A 205 -16.40 4.15 4.52
C VAL A 205 -16.65 2.85 3.77
N LEU A 206 -16.15 2.71 2.54
CA LEU A 206 -16.26 1.47 1.76
C LEU A 206 -15.57 0.29 2.46
N PHE A 207 -14.38 0.50 3.02
CA PHE A 207 -13.67 -0.51 3.80
C PHE A 207 -14.46 -0.92 5.05
N CYS A 208 -15.05 0.02 5.79
CA CYS A 208 -15.90 -0.30 6.93
C CYS A 208 -17.15 -1.09 6.53
N VAL A 209 -17.85 -0.69 5.46
CA VAL A 209 -19.04 -1.40 4.97
C VAL A 209 -18.69 -2.83 4.56
N GLY A 210 -17.67 -3.00 3.71
CA GLY A 210 -17.21 -4.32 3.29
C GLY A 210 -16.65 -5.15 4.45
N GLY A 211 -15.94 -4.51 5.38
CA GLY A 211 -15.41 -5.15 6.59
C GLY A 211 -16.49 -5.65 7.54
N ILE A 212 -17.58 -4.90 7.72
CA ILE A 212 -18.75 -5.32 8.52
C ILE A 212 -19.40 -6.55 7.90
N GLU A 213 -19.68 -6.50 6.59
CA GLU A 213 -20.28 -7.62 5.86
C GLU A 213 -19.39 -8.86 5.94
N ALA A 214 -18.10 -8.71 5.63
CA ALA A 214 -17.17 -9.83 5.60
C ALA A 214 -16.93 -10.43 6.99
N MET A 215 -16.81 -9.59 8.02
CA MET A 215 -16.64 -10.07 9.40
C MET A 215 -17.92 -10.72 9.92
N HIS A 216 -19.10 -10.23 9.53
CA HIS A 216 -20.37 -10.87 9.85
C HIS A 216 -20.43 -12.29 9.26
N VAL A 217 -20.13 -12.45 7.96
CA VAL A 217 -20.07 -13.76 7.30
C VAL A 217 -19.07 -14.67 8.01
N CYS A 218 -17.86 -14.16 8.30
CA CYS A 218 -16.84 -14.95 8.98
C CYS A 218 -17.27 -15.39 10.39
N LEU A 219 -17.83 -14.48 11.18
CA LEU A 219 -18.16 -14.75 12.57
C LEU A 219 -19.42 -15.64 12.70
N VAL A 220 -20.42 -15.44 11.85
CA VAL A 220 -21.62 -16.30 11.80
C VAL A 220 -21.23 -17.74 11.48
N THR A 221 -20.39 -17.94 10.48
CA THR A 221 -19.97 -19.28 10.02
C THR A 221 -19.08 -19.99 11.05
N LEU A 222 -18.16 -19.27 11.69
CA LEU A 222 -17.33 -19.83 12.78
C LEU A 222 -18.16 -20.19 14.01
N LEU A 223 -19.08 -19.31 14.45
CA LEU A 223 -19.89 -19.56 15.63
C LEU A 223 -20.95 -20.64 15.39
N ALA A 224 -21.54 -20.72 14.19
CA ALA A 224 -22.44 -21.82 13.83
C ALA A 224 -21.74 -23.19 13.89
N ARG A 225 -20.45 -23.24 13.53
CA ARG A 225 -19.63 -24.45 13.67
C ARG A 225 -19.33 -24.80 15.13
N ILE A 226 -18.91 -23.80 15.92
CA ILE A 226 -18.55 -24.02 17.33
C ILE A 226 -19.79 -24.44 18.14
N PHE A 227 -20.94 -23.83 17.84
CA PHE A 227 -22.21 -24.09 18.52
C PHE A 227 -23.19 -24.81 17.58
N LYS A 228 -22.96 -26.11 17.34
CA LYS A 228 -23.81 -26.98 16.50
C LYS A 228 -25.31 -26.95 16.86
N ASP A 229 -25.65 -26.63 18.11
CA ASP A 229 -27.05 -26.51 18.58
C ASP A 229 -27.66 -25.11 18.40
N CYS A 230 -26.84 -24.04 18.30
CA CYS A 230 -27.33 -22.67 18.09
C CYS A 230 -27.67 -22.37 16.63
N GLY A 231 -27.16 -23.16 15.68
CA GLY A 231 -27.43 -23.03 14.24
C GLY A 231 -28.88 -23.32 13.83
N LYS A 232 -29.71 -23.86 14.72
CA LYS A 232 -31.08 -24.32 14.43
C LYS A 232 -32.20 -23.38 14.92
N ARG A 233 -31.88 -22.26 15.57
CA ARG A 233 -32.87 -21.30 16.08
C ARG A 233 -33.04 -20.13 15.11
N THR A 234 -34.04 -20.21 14.25
CA THR A 234 -34.48 -19.11 13.39
C THR A 234 -35.45 -18.21 14.16
N VAL A 235 -35.29 -16.89 14.03
CA VAL A 235 -36.21 -15.88 14.57
C VAL A 235 -36.84 -15.16 13.39
N SER A 236 -38.16 -15.16 13.33
CA SER A 236 -38.91 -14.46 12.28
C SER A 236 -38.98 -12.97 12.62
N LEU A 237 -38.32 -12.12 11.82
CA LEU A 237 -38.44 -10.67 11.89
C LEU A 237 -39.51 -10.19 10.90
N PRO A 238 -40.41 -9.28 11.30
CA PRO A 238 -41.58 -8.89 10.50
C PRO A 238 -41.25 -8.14 9.18
N ILE A 239 -39.98 -7.78 8.94
CA ILE A 239 -39.53 -7.04 7.75
C ILE A 239 -38.45 -7.81 6.96
N LEU A 240 -37.69 -8.71 7.60
CA LEU A 240 -36.50 -9.37 7.03
C LEU A 240 -36.64 -10.89 6.83
N GLY A 241 -37.75 -11.51 7.26
CA GLY A 241 -37.96 -12.96 7.15
C GLY A 241 -37.34 -13.76 8.31
N GLU A 242 -37.15 -15.07 8.12
CA GLU A 242 -36.48 -15.95 9.09
C GLU A 242 -34.96 -15.67 9.09
N VAL A 243 -34.47 -15.04 10.15
CA VAL A 243 -33.04 -14.74 10.32
C VAL A 243 -32.48 -15.60 11.44
N LEU A 244 -31.27 -16.14 11.26
CA LEU A 244 -30.57 -16.89 12.30
C LEU A 244 -30.41 -16.00 13.56
N THR A 245 -30.86 -16.46 14.74
CA THR A 245 -30.76 -15.70 16.01
C THR A 245 -29.35 -15.16 16.25
N LEU A 246 -28.35 -15.94 15.84
CA LEU A 246 -26.92 -15.66 15.95
C LEU A 246 -26.50 -14.42 15.13
N SER A 247 -27.13 -14.18 13.98
CA SER A 247 -26.89 -13.00 13.14
C SER A 247 -27.33 -11.70 13.81
N VAL A 248 -28.46 -11.73 14.53
CA VAL A 248 -29.03 -10.55 15.20
C VAL A 248 -28.08 -9.98 16.26
N GLY A 249 -27.31 -10.83 16.95
CA GLY A 249 -26.29 -10.40 17.91
C GLY A 249 -24.95 -10.01 17.27
N ILE A 250 -24.59 -10.65 16.15
CA ILE A 250 -23.27 -10.45 15.52
C ILE A 250 -23.21 -9.17 14.70
N VAL A 251 -24.26 -8.82 13.95
CA VAL A 251 -24.30 -7.59 13.15
C VAL A 251 -23.96 -6.34 13.98
N PRO A 252 -24.62 -6.07 15.15
CA PRO A 252 -24.28 -4.89 15.94
C PRO A 252 -22.86 -4.96 16.51
N PHE A 253 -22.36 -6.15 16.87
CA PHE A 253 -20.97 -6.32 17.27
C PHE A 253 -20.00 -5.93 16.13
N CYS A 254 -20.27 -6.37 14.90
CA CYS A 254 -19.46 -6.04 13.74
C CYS A 254 -19.47 -4.55 13.43
N VAL A 255 -20.64 -3.91 13.52
CA VAL A 255 -20.77 -2.45 13.35
C VAL A 255 -19.97 -1.71 14.42
N VAL A 256 -20.12 -2.08 15.70
CA VAL A 256 -19.38 -1.45 16.81
C VAL A 256 -17.88 -1.59 16.61
N PHE A 257 -17.40 -2.78 16.25
CA PHE A 257 -15.99 -3.01 16.00
C PHE A 257 -15.44 -2.13 14.86
N ALA A 258 -16.15 -2.07 13.73
CA ALA A 258 -15.74 -1.23 12.59
C ALA A 258 -15.78 0.27 12.91
N VAL A 259 -16.79 0.72 13.67
CA VAL A 259 -16.88 2.13 14.14
C VAL A 259 -15.76 2.45 15.11
N LEU A 260 -15.48 1.57 16.09
CA LEU A 260 -14.37 1.75 17.03
C LEU A 260 -13.04 1.82 16.28
N TRP A 261 -12.82 0.94 15.31
CA TRP A 261 -11.63 1.01 14.45
C TRP A 261 -11.56 2.35 13.70
N ALA A 262 -12.65 2.81 13.10
CA ALA A 262 -12.68 4.07 12.35
C ALA A 262 -12.40 5.30 13.25
N VAL A 263 -12.89 5.31 14.49
CA VAL A 263 -12.66 6.41 15.46
C VAL A 263 -11.24 6.37 16.01
N TYR A 264 -10.76 5.19 16.44
CA TYR A 264 -9.44 4.99 17.02
C TYR A 264 -8.36 4.69 16.00
N ARG A 265 -8.63 4.94 14.71
CA ARG A 265 -7.72 4.64 13.61
C ARG A 265 -6.31 5.23 13.81
N HIS A 266 -6.20 6.38 14.47
CA HIS A 266 -4.92 7.07 14.73
C HIS A 266 -4.14 6.51 15.92
N ALA A 267 -4.68 5.51 16.61
CA ALA A 267 -4.00 4.89 17.72
C ALA A 267 -2.97 3.85 17.23
N SER A 268 -1.92 3.63 17.99
CA SER A 268 -0.89 2.61 17.70
C SER A 268 -1.42 1.17 17.67
N LEU A 269 -2.63 0.91 18.15
CA LEU A 269 -3.30 -0.39 18.12
C LEU A 269 -4.26 -0.56 16.93
N ALA A 270 -4.47 0.48 16.13
CA ALA A 270 -5.43 0.46 15.04
C ALA A 270 -5.08 -0.55 13.93
N TRP A 271 -3.79 -0.87 13.76
CA TRP A 271 -3.34 -1.86 12.79
C TRP A 271 -3.94 -3.24 13.04
N ILE A 272 -4.15 -3.63 14.29
CA ILE A 272 -4.74 -4.93 14.63
C ILE A 272 -6.18 -5.00 14.13
N GLY A 273 -6.97 -3.95 14.38
CA GLY A 273 -8.35 -3.88 13.91
C GLY A 273 -8.43 -3.84 12.38
N GLN A 274 -7.48 -3.15 11.74
CA GLN A 274 -7.37 -3.08 10.28
C GLN A 274 -7.07 -4.45 9.68
N ASP A 275 -6.11 -5.17 10.25
CA ASP A 275 -5.71 -6.50 9.79
C ASP A 275 -6.85 -7.50 9.96
N VAL A 276 -7.57 -7.48 11.08
CA VAL A 276 -8.73 -8.35 11.31
C VAL A 276 -9.84 -8.09 10.26
N LEU A 277 -10.25 -6.83 10.07
CA LEU A 277 -11.25 -6.47 9.06
C LEU A 277 -10.76 -6.81 7.64
N GLY A 278 -9.50 -6.58 7.35
CA GLY A 278 -8.85 -6.89 6.08
C GLY A 278 -8.80 -8.39 5.79
N ILE A 279 -8.43 -9.22 6.77
CA ILE A 279 -8.41 -10.68 6.63
C ILE A 279 -9.82 -11.21 6.38
N CYS A 280 -10.82 -10.75 7.15
CA CYS A 280 -12.22 -11.12 6.91
C CYS A 280 -12.67 -10.73 5.49
N LEU A 281 -12.40 -9.48 5.08
CA LEU A 281 -12.70 -8.98 3.74
C LEU A 281 -12.04 -9.85 2.66
N MET A 282 -10.76 -10.18 2.81
CA MET A 282 -10.02 -11.00 1.86
C MET A 282 -10.57 -12.43 1.78
N ILE A 283 -10.89 -13.06 2.91
CA ILE A 283 -11.50 -14.40 2.91
C ILE A 283 -12.81 -14.38 2.12
N THR A 284 -13.69 -13.42 2.39
CA THR A 284 -14.99 -13.29 1.70
C THR A 284 -14.83 -12.98 0.22
N VAL A 285 -13.93 -12.06 -0.16
CA VAL A 285 -13.64 -11.76 -1.57
C VAL A 285 -13.08 -12.99 -2.28
N LEU A 286 -12.18 -13.75 -1.65
CA LEU A 286 -11.65 -14.99 -2.22
C LEU A 286 -12.72 -16.08 -2.37
N GLN A 287 -13.73 -16.14 -1.49
CA GLN A 287 -14.89 -17.02 -1.67
C GLN A 287 -15.74 -16.62 -2.88
N MET A 288 -15.89 -15.32 -3.13
CA MET A 288 -16.66 -14.79 -4.26
C MET A 288 -15.90 -14.89 -5.59
N ALA A 289 -14.57 -14.79 -5.56
CA ALA A 289 -13.68 -14.81 -6.72
C ALA A 289 -13.43 -16.22 -7.28
N ARG A 290 -14.46 -17.07 -7.36
CA ARG A 290 -14.35 -18.40 -7.98
C ARG A 290 -14.11 -18.25 -9.48
N LEU A 291 -12.90 -18.57 -9.91
CA LEU A 291 -12.57 -18.64 -11.32
C LEU A 291 -13.08 -19.97 -11.89
N PRO A 292 -13.88 -19.96 -12.97
CA PRO A 292 -14.51 -21.16 -13.49
C PRO A 292 -13.52 -22.14 -14.12
N ASN A 293 -12.29 -21.70 -14.45
CA ASN A 293 -11.30 -22.52 -15.12
C ASN A 293 -9.87 -22.02 -14.82
N ILE A 294 -8.93 -22.96 -14.64
CA ILE A 294 -7.51 -22.67 -14.44
C ILE A 294 -6.87 -21.97 -15.65
N ARG A 295 -7.37 -22.22 -16.86
CA ARG A 295 -6.93 -21.53 -18.09
C ARG A 295 -7.18 -20.01 -17.99
N VAL A 296 -8.37 -19.63 -17.51
CA VAL A 296 -8.76 -18.24 -17.26
C VAL A 296 -7.89 -17.62 -16.18
N ALA A 297 -7.64 -18.35 -15.09
CA ALA A 297 -6.75 -17.91 -14.03
C ALA A 297 -5.33 -17.63 -14.53
N SER A 298 -4.76 -18.51 -15.36
CA SER A 298 -3.41 -18.32 -15.93
C SER A 298 -3.32 -17.11 -16.86
N ALA A 299 -4.36 -16.85 -17.65
CA ALA A 299 -4.45 -15.69 -18.53
C ALA A 299 -4.56 -14.38 -17.72
N LEU A 300 -5.41 -14.36 -16.68
CA LEU A 300 -5.55 -13.21 -15.78
C LEU A 300 -4.25 -12.92 -15.01
N LEU A 301 -3.55 -13.94 -14.53
CA LEU A 301 -2.27 -13.78 -13.84
C LEU A 301 -1.19 -13.22 -14.76
N SER A 302 -1.13 -13.72 -16.00
CA SER A 302 -0.20 -13.22 -17.01
C SER A 302 -0.49 -11.75 -17.35
N ALA A 303 -1.77 -11.39 -17.48
CA ALA A 303 -2.19 -10.01 -17.72
C ALA A 303 -1.86 -9.09 -16.53
N ALA A 304 -2.08 -9.55 -15.29
CA ALA A 304 -1.72 -8.83 -14.08
C ALA A 304 -0.20 -8.60 -13.96
N PHE A 305 0.62 -9.57 -14.36
CA PHE A 305 2.07 -9.42 -14.42
C PHE A 305 2.51 -8.32 -15.40
N VAL A 306 1.93 -8.31 -16.61
CA VAL A 306 2.22 -7.26 -17.61
C VAL A 306 1.72 -5.89 -17.12
N TYR A 307 0.56 -5.84 -16.47
CA TYR A 307 0.01 -4.64 -15.85
C TYR A 307 0.97 -4.04 -14.82
N ASP A 308 1.53 -4.87 -13.94
CA ASP A 308 2.47 -4.43 -12.90
C ASP A 308 3.73 -3.80 -13.53
N ILE A 309 4.33 -4.50 -14.51
CA ILE A 309 5.51 -3.99 -15.26
C ILE A 309 5.20 -2.63 -15.91
N PHE A 310 4.04 -2.50 -16.56
CA PHE A 310 3.65 -1.26 -17.22
C PHE A 310 3.59 -0.10 -16.22
N TRP A 311 2.89 -0.28 -15.10
CA TRP A 311 2.70 0.79 -14.13
C TRP A 311 3.94 1.10 -13.29
N VAL A 312 4.88 0.17 -13.12
CA VAL A 312 6.17 0.45 -12.46
C VAL A 312 7.15 1.14 -13.41
N PHE A 313 7.40 0.54 -14.58
CA PHE A 313 8.54 0.91 -15.43
C PHE A 313 8.20 1.79 -16.62
N ILE A 314 6.99 1.66 -17.19
CA ILE A 314 6.60 2.40 -18.40
C ILE A 314 5.93 3.73 -18.02
N SER A 315 5.13 3.74 -16.94
CA SER A 315 4.44 4.95 -16.49
C SER A 315 5.33 6.19 -16.25
N PRO A 316 6.58 6.09 -15.77
CA PRO A 316 7.48 7.26 -15.64
C PRO A 316 7.80 7.94 -16.97
N LEU A 317 7.77 7.20 -18.09
CA LEU A 317 8.05 7.76 -19.41
C LEU A 317 6.92 8.69 -19.88
N ILE A 318 5.70 8.49 -19.37
CA ILE A 318 4.49 9.23 -19.76
C ILE A 318 4.17 10.32 -18.73
N PHE A 319 4.31 10.02 -17.43
CA PHE A 319 3.88 10.88 -16.32
C PHE A 319 5.04 11.50 -15.54
N HIS A 320 6.30 11.31 -15.99
CA HIS A 320 7.54 11.73 -15.33
C HIS A 320 7.81 11.09 -13.94
N GLU A 321 6.85 10.35 -13.38
CA GLU A 321 6.98 9.57 -12.15
C GLU A 321 6.28 8.22 -12.27
N SER A 322 6.73 7.22 -11.51
CA SER A 322 6.06 5.91 -11.43
C SER A 322 4.75 6.05 -10.68
N VAL A 323 3.62 6.02 -11.38
CA VAL A 323 2.29 6.23 -10.79
C VAL A 323 2.00 5.24 -9.65
N MET A 324 2.37 3.97 -9.80
CA MET A 324 2.20 2.96 -8.76
C MET A 324 3.03 3.27 -7.49
N ILE A 325 4.26 3.74 -7.67
CA ILE A 325 5.13 4.10 -6.55
C ILE A 325 4.61 5.37 -5.88
N ALA A 326 4.23 6.39 -6.64
CA ALA A 326 3.64 7.61 -6.12
C ALA A 326 2.37 7.31 -5.28
N VAL A 327 1.45 6.51 -5.82
CA VAL A 327 0.22 6.12 -5.10
C VAL A 327 0.52 5.31 -3.83
N SER A 328 1.45 4.35 -3.88
CA SER A 328 1.81 3.56 -2.70
C SER A 328 2.49 4.38 -1.60
N VAL A 329 3.36 5.34 -1.97
CA VAL A 329 3.98 6.27 -1.03
C VAL A 329 2.92 7.21 -0.44
N LEU A 330 1.96 7.69 -1.24
CA LEU A 330 0.85 8.50 -0.78
C LEU A 330 -0.04 7.74 0.22
N LEU A 331 -0.40 6.49 -0.07
CA LEU A 331 -1.15 5.62 0.83
C LEU A 331 -0.35 5.28 2.10
N SER A 332 0.97 5.11 2.00
CA SER A 332 1.84 4.83 3.15
C SER A 332 2.05 6.06 4.03
N SER A 333 2.23 7.24 3.45
CA SER A 333 2.30 8.53 4.16
C SER A 333 1.02 8.79 4.94
N PHE A 334 -0.14 8.45 4.37
CA PHE A 334 -1.41 8.45 5.07
C PHE A 334 -1.40 7.49 6.28
N ASN A 335 -0.96 6.25 6.10
CA ASN A 335 -0.82 5.31 7.21
C ASN A 335 0.16 5.82 8.29
N ASN A 336 1.25 6.49 7.92
CA ASN A 336 2.21 7.03 8.88
C ASN A 336 1.71 8.30 9.60
N GLN A 337 0.90 9.15 8.95
CA GLN A 337 0.16 10.22 9.63
C GLN A 337 -0.89 9.67 10.60
N VAL A 338 -1.28 8.41 10.41
CA VAL A 338 -2.17 7.67 11.31
C VAL A 338 -1.41 7.06 12.50
N PHE A 339 -0.10 6.79 12.41
CA PHE A 339 0.70 6.21 13.51
C PHE A 339 1.66 7.19 14.22
N SER A 340 1.79 8.42 13.74
CA SER A 340 2.70 9.45 14.28
C SER A 340 1.97 10.67 14.81
N SER A 341 1.21 10.48 15.89
CA SER A 341 0.87 11.57 16.83
C SER A 341 0.55 11.01 18.21
#